data_AF-A0A3M2A6D0-F1
#
_entry.id   AF-A0A3M2A6D0-F1
#
_cell.length_a   1.000
_cell.length_b   1.000
_cell.length_c   1.000
_cell.angle_alpha   90.00
_cell.angle_beta   90.00
_cell.angle_gamma   90.00
#
_symmetry.space_group_name_H-M   'P 1'
#
loop_
_entity.id
_entity.type
_entity.pdbx_description
1 polymer ?
#
loop_
_entity_poly.entity_id
_entity_poly.type
_entity_poly.pdbx_seq_one_letter_code
_entity_poly.pdbx_strand_id
1 'polypeptide(L)'
;MDPAPPSPDAGSDGRLRISMEIDPRKPHPERATWRVRLRFENVSDAPFRIYLPTSEPFRCGVSTLHLFVDPPEPAIFFPTPRPHGFRPTIRDVPLLAPQAVWEETQSFSLDRVEGDGAPRRIPGLEPGRRVTVRWIYRNGFQTLTVSPAAASGWRRWLLRPRRPRTLHHIWTGTLTVSADWTVPD
;
A
#
# COMPACT_ATOMS: atom_id res chain seq x y z
N MET A 1 -34.54 -3.26 -4.68
CA MET A 1 -33.82 -2.92 -3.44
C MET A 1 -32.37 -2.82 -3.84
N ASP A 2 -31.90 -1.61 -4.16
CA ASP A 2 -30.49 -1.42 -4.48
C ASP A 2 -29.66 -1.60 -3.21
N PRO A 3 -28.51 -2.29 -3.26
CA PRO A 3 -27.62 -2.34 -2.11
C PRO A 3 -27.20 -0.91 -1.78
N ALA A 4 -27.37 -0.53 -0.51
CA ALA A 4 -26.89 0.75 0.00
C ALA A 4 -25.41 0.93 -0.39
N PRO A 5 -25.00 2.12 -0.85
CA PRO A 5 -23.60 2.37 -1.15
C PRO A 5 -22.76 2.08 0.11
N PRO A 6 -21.59 1.44 -0.03
CA PRO A 6 -20.72 1.20 1.12
C PRO A 6 -20.43 2.52 1.82
N SER A 7 -20.63 2.55 3.14
CA SER A 7 -20.37 3.73 3.98
C SER A 7 -18.94 4.24 3.73
N PRO A 8 -18.73 5.57 3.65
CA PRO A 8 -17.47 6.19 3.28
C PRO A 8 -16.29 5.97 4.27
N ASP A 9 -16.48 5.18 5.33
CA ASP A 9 -15.58 5.05 6.49
C ASP A 9 -15.14 3.61 6.82
N ALA A 10 -15.35 2.62 5.95
CA ALA A 10 -15.09 1.22 6.31
C ALA A 10 -13.59 0.86 6.30
N GLY A 11 -12.83 1.48 7.19
CA GLY A 11 -11.49 1.08 7.60
C GLY A 11 -11.50 -0.18 8.46
N SER A 12 -12.62 -0.90 8.55
CA SER A 12 -12.68 -2.21 9.19
C SER A 12 -13.86 -3.06 8.69
N ASP A 13 -13.69 -4.39 8.69
CA ASP A 13 -14.73 -5.40 8.42
C ASP A 13 -15.06 -6.25 9.66
N GLY A 14 -14.62 -5.84 10.85
CA GLY A 14 -14.77 -6.61 12.09
C GLY A 14 -13.71 -7.70 12.30
N ARG A 15 -12.82 -7.96 11.33
CA ARG A 15 -11.67 -8.85 11.50
C ARG A 15 -10.35 -8.12 11.34
N LEU A 16 -10.26 -7.27 10.32
CA LEU A 16 -9.14 -6.40 10.05
C LEU A 16 -9.60 -4.95 10.21
N ARG A 17 -8.76 -4.12 10.81
CA ARG A 17 -8.85 -2.66 10.75
C ARG A 17 -7.62 -2.11 10.03
N ILE A 18 -7.83 -1.13 9.16
CA ILE A 18 -6.77 -0.39 8.49
C ILE A 18 -6.85 1.09 8.86
N SER A 19 -5.68 1.74 8.92
CA SER A 19 -5.59 3.19 9.04
C SER A 19 -4.35 3.70 8.32
N MET A 20 -4.36 4.98 7.94
CA MET A 20 -3.20 5.61 7.33
C MET A 20 -2.85 6.94 7.99
N GLU A 21 -1.58 7.28 7.93
CA GLU A 21 -1.03 8.55 8.40
C GLU A 21 -0.03 9.06 7.36
N ILE A 22 -0.21 10.29 6.89
CA ILE A 22 0.72 10.91 5.93
C ILE A 22 1.73 11.72 6.73
N ASP A 23 3.02 11.43 6.53
CA ASP A 23 4.09 12.17 7.20
C ASP A 23 4.12 13.61 6.66
N PRO A 24 3.93 14.63 7.52
CA PRO A 24 3.92 16.03 7.10
C PRO A 24 5.32 16.56 6.77
N ARG A 25 6.39 15.80 7.05
CA ARG A 25 7.76 16.26 6.86
C ARG A 25 8.15 16.35 5.39
N LYS A 26 9.04 17.31 5.10
CA LYS A 26 9.52 17.64 3.75
C LYS A 26 10.02 16.40 3.00
N PRO A 27 9.70 16.25 1.70
CA PRO A 27 10.11 15.08 0.92
C PRO A 27 11.63 14.89 0.89
N HIS A 28 12.06 13.68 0.53
CA HIS A 28 13.47 13.46 0.21
C HIS A 28 13.90 14.47 -0.88
N PRO A 29 14.98 15.25 -0.66
CA PRO A 29 15.30 16.44 -1.46
C PRO A 29 15.49 16.15 -2.95
N GLU A 30 15.83 14.91 -3.30
CA GLU A 30 16.11 14.50 -4.68
C GLU A 30 14.90 13.96 -5.45
N ARG A 31 13.74 13.71 -4.82
CA ARG A 31 12.64 12.95 -5.47
C ARG A 31 11.23 13.48 -5.29
N ALA A 32 11.01 14.53 -4.48
CA ALA A 32 9.66 15.02 -4.18
C ALA A 32 8.70 13.84 -3.86
N THR A 33 9.09 13.00 -2.90
CA THR A 33 8.31 11.85 -2.44
C THR A 33 7.93 12.03 -0.98
N TRP A 34 6.64 11.86 -0.69
CA TRP A 34 6.03 11.89 0.63
C TRP A 34 5.89 10.49 1.17
N ARG A 35 5.89 10.37 2.50
CA ARG A 35 5.72 9.09 3.18
C ARG A 35 4.30 8.94 3.71
N VAL A 36 3.76 7.75 3.57
CA VAL A 36 2.50 7.34 4.18
C VAL A 36 2.75 6.08 5.01
N ARG A 37 2.37 6.10 6.27
CA ARG A 37 2.36 4.93 7.15
C ARG A 37 1.02 4.24 6.99
N LEU A 38 1.05 2.99 6.56
CA LEU A 38 -0.10 2.11 6.45
C LEU A 38 -0.11 1.18 7.66
N ARG A 39 -1.24 1.12 8.36
CA ARG A 39 -1.38 0.30 9.57
C ARG A 39 -2.48 -0.73 9.37
N PHE A 40 -2.20 -1.94 9.83
CA PHE A 40 -3.09 -3.09 9.82
C PHE A 40 -3.21 -3.63 11.23
N GLU A 41 -4.43 -3.78 11.73
CA GLU A 41 -4.72 -4.28 13.06
C GLU A 41 -5.66 -5.49 12.96
N ASN A 42 -5.25 -6.63 13.51
CA ASN A 42 -6.14 -7.77 13.65
C ASN A 42 -7.05 -7.54 14.85
N VAL A 43 -8.30 -7.17 14.60
CA VAL A 43 -9.30 -6.91 15.64
C VAL A 43 -10.11 -8.16 16.02
N SER A 44 -9.80 -9.30 15.43
CA SER A 44 -10.43 -10.60 15.73
C SER A 44 -9.65 -11.43 16.75
N ASP A 45 -10.27 -12.52 17.20
CA ASP A 45 -9.66 -13.47 18.13
C ASP A 45 -8.82 -14.56 17.45
N ALA A 46 -8.78 -14.58 16.11
CA ALA A 46 -8.06 -15.59 15.34
C ALA A 46 -6.88 -14.99 14.57
N PRO A 47 -5.70 -15.64 14.55
CA PRO A 47 -4.59 -15.17 13.76
C PRO A 47 -4.88 -15.35 12.26
N PHE A 48 -4.51 -14.36 11.46
CA PHE A 48 -4.56 -14.45 10.01
C PHE A 48 -3.41 -13.68 9.39
N ARG A 49 -3.21 -13.87 8.09
CA ARG A 49 -2.17 -13.18 7.33
C ARG A 49 -2.75 -12.00 6.58
N ILE A 50 -1.97 -10.96 6.40
CA ILE A 50 -2.24 -9.94 5.39
C ILE A 50 -1.28 -10.15 4.23
N TYR A 51 -1.66 -9.76 3.03
CA TYR A 51 -0.76 -9.74 1.89
C TYR A 51 -0.49 -8.29 1.51
N LEU A 52 0.75 -7.86 1.66
CA LEU A 52 1.21 -6.54 1.22
C LEU A 52 2.66 -6.65 0.72
N PRO A 53 2.91 -6.56 -0.60
CA PRO A 53 4.25 -6.50 -1.14
C PRO A 53 5.04 -5.32 -0.57
N THR A 54 6.09 -5.55 0.21
CA THR A 54 6.85 -4.50 0.90
C THR A 54 7.65 -3.64 -0.09
N SER A 55 8.06 -4.23 -1.22
CA SER A 55 8.86 -3.48 -2.19
C SER A 55 8.07 -2.35 -2.85
N GLU A 56 6.81 -2.60 -3.23
CA GLU A 56 5.99 -1.67 -4.04
C GLU A 56 4.48 -2.00 -3.93
N PRO A 57 3.82 -1.80 -2.78
CA PRO A 57 2.44 -2.27 -2.55
C PRO A 57 1.42 -1.59 -3.46
N PHE A 58 1.64 -0.33 -3.83
CA PHE A 58 0.76 0.39 -4.75
C PHE A 58 0.79 -0.15 -6.20
N ARG A 59 1.67 -1.12 -6.53
CA ARG A 59 1.77 -1.72 -7.88
C ARG A 59 1.01 -3.01 -8.08
N CYS A 60 0.66 -3.69 -7.00
CA CYS A 60 0.11 -5.05 -7.10
C CYS A 60 -1.41 -5.08 -7.20
N GLY A 61 -2.08 -3.92 -7.28
CA GLY A 61 -3.55 -3.81 -7.25
C GLY A 61 -4.18 -4.19 -5.91
N VAL A 62 -3.38 -4.65 -4.94
CA VAL A 62 -3.82 -4.99 -3.58
C VAL A 62 -3.87 -3.77 -2.67
N SER A 63 -3.06 -2.75 -2.95
CA SER A 63 -3.06 -1.48 -2.25
C SER A 63 -3.10 -0.37 -3.29
N THR A 64 -3.93 0.65 -3.11
CA THR A 64 -4.02 1.79 -4.05
C THR A 64 -4.25 3.08 -3.28
N LEU A 65 -3.58 4.15 -3.70
CA LEU A 65 -3.71 5.48 -3.09
C LEU A 65 -4.27 6.45 -4.14
N HIS A 66 -5.33 7.16 -3.79
CA HIS A 66 -5.95 8.19 -4.61
C HIS A 66 -5.88 9.54 -3.90
N LEU A 67 -5.63 10.61 -4.65
CA LEU A 67 -5.75 11.98 -4.16
C LEU A 67 -6.89 12.64 -4.91
N PHE A 68 -7.86 13.15 -4.16
CA PHE A 68 -8.99 13.91 -4.67
C PHE A 68 -8.71 15.38 -4.42
N VAL A 69 -8.55 16.12 -5.51
CA VAL A 69 -8.47 17.59 -5.50
C VAL A 69 -9.89 18.11 -5.70
N ASP A 70 -10.32 19.12 -4.96
CA ASP A 70 -11.56 19.86 -5.25
C ASP A 70 -11.28 20.91 -6.34
N PRO A 71 -12.09 21.14 -7.39
CA PRO A 71 -13.18 20.30 -7.87
C PRO A 71 -12.69 18.93 -8.38
N PRO A 72 -13.49 17.86 -8.23
CA PRO A 72 -13.06 16.46 -8.13
C PRO A 72 -12.60 15.87 -9.46
N GLU A 73 -11.33 16.09 -9.80
CA GLU A 73 -10.61 15.17 -10.68
C GLU A 73 -9.74 14.24 -9.81
N PRO A 74 -10.00 12.92 -9.80
CA PRO A 74 -9.16 11.98 -9.07
C PRO A 74 -7.78 11.91 -9.74
N ALA A 75 -6.76 12.45 -9.07
CA ALA A 75 -5.38 12.15 -9.41
C ALA A 75 -5.07 10.73 -8.91
N ILE A 76 -5.00 9.78 -9.83
CA ILE A 76 -4.60 8.40 -9.51
C ILE A 76 -3.07 8.34 -9.49
N PHE A 77 -2.51 7.92 -8.36
CA PHE A 77 -1.09 7.62 -8.27
C PHE A 77 -0.84 6.16 -8.60
N PHE A 78 -0.28 5.93 -9.78
CA PHE A 78 0.47 4.72 -10.06
C PHE A 78 1.96 5.07 -9.89
N PRO A 79 2.72 4.39 -9.03
CA PRO A 79 4.17 4.50 -9.12
C PRO A 79 4.61 4.09 -10.54
N THR A 80 5.67 4.73 -11.05
CA THR A 80 6.18 4.53 -12.41
C THR A 80 6.36 3.04 -12.71
N PRO A 81 5.79 2.49 -13.79
CA PRO A 81 5.88 1.06 -14.08
C PRO A 81 7.35 0.65 -14.27
N ARG A 82 7.79 -0.39 -13.55
CA ARG A 82 9.05 -1.12 -13.81
C ARG A 82 8.75 -2.63 -13.82
N PRO A 83 9.56 -3.43 -14.55
CA PRO A 83 9.06 -4.59 -15.28
C PRO A 83 8.67 -5.79 -14.41
N HIS A 84 7.81 -6.62 -15.02
CA HIS A 84 7.28 -7.91 -14.60
C HIS A 84 8.30 -8.81 -13.87
N GLY A 85 7.84 -9.54 -12.84
CA GLY A 85 8.62 -10.60 -12.19
C GLY A 85 8.72 -10.55 -10.67
N PHE A 86 7.98 -9.67 -9.98
CA PHE A 86 7.92 -9.68 -8.52
C PHE A 86 7.47 -11.06 -8.00
N ARG A 87 8.26 -11.64 -7.10
CA ARG A 87 7.92 -12.89 -6.40
C ARG A 87 7.68 -12.57 -4.93
N PRO A 88 6.45 -12.77 -4.42
CA PRO A 88 6.17 -12.62 -3.01
C PRO A 88 7.11 -13.48 -2.16
N THR A 89 7.56 -12.89 -1.06
CA THR A 89 8.38 -13.49 -0.03
C THR A 89 7.58 -13.59 1.27
N ILE A 90 8.14 -14.27 2.26
CA ILE A 90 7.50 -14.35 3.59
C ILE A 90 7.31 -12.99 4.26
N ARG A 91 8.12 -11.97 3.90
CA ARG A 91 8.00 -10.61 4.45
C ARG A 91 6.74 -9.90 3.95
N ASP A 92 6.27 -10.26 2.76
CA ASP A 92 5.10 -9.68 2.13
C ASP A 92 3.79 -10.27 2.69
N VAL A 93 3.87 -11.30 3.55
CA VAL A 93 2.72 -12.04 4.06
C VAL A 93 2.80 -12.26 5.59
N PRO A 94 2.91 -11.18 6.39
CA PRO A 94 3.09 -11.29 7.83
C PRO A 94 1.90 -12.00 8.49
N LEU A 95 2.17 -12.75 9.57
CA LEU A 95 1.13 -13.28 10.46
C LEU A 95 0.74 -12.18 11.45
N LEU A 96 -0.53 -11.80 11.47
CA LEU A 96 -1.09 -10.97 12.53
C LEU A 96 -1.72 -11.86 13.58
N ALA A 97 -1.11 -11.93 14.76
CA ALA A 97 -1.75 -12.52 15.94
C ALA A 97 -3.00 -11.69 16.33
N PRO A 98 -3.91 -12.24 17.15
CA PRO A 98 -5.04 -11.47 17.69
C PRO A 98 -4.57 -10.17 18.34
N GLN A 99 -5.23 -9.05 18.04
CA GLN A 99 -4.90 -7.70 18.52
C GLN A 99 -3.51 -7.18 18.11
N ALA A 100 -2.79 -7.91 17.22
CA ALA A 100 -1.50 -7.46 16.74
C ALA A 100 -1.66 -6.37 15.68
N VAL A 101 -0.69 -5.47 15.69
CA VAL A 101 -0.56 -4.38 14.75
C VAL A 101 0.67 -4.59 13.89
N TRP A 102 0.52 -4.38 12.59
CA TRP A 102 1.63 -4.31 11.66
C TRP A 102 1.57 -3.01 10.86
N GLU A 103 2.73 -2.41 10.65
CA GLU A 103 2.87 -1.12 9.99
C GLU A 103 3.89 -1.21 8.87
N GLU A 104 3.60 -0.51 7.77
CA GLU A 104 4.47 -0.41 6.62
C GLU A 104 4.53 1.05 6.16
N THR A 105 5.74 1.57 5.93
CA THR A 105 5.93 2.94 5.44
C THR A 105 6.17 2.90 3.95
N GLN A 106 5.36 3.66 3.21
CA GLN A 106 5.38 3.71 1.76
C GLN A 106 5.61 5.12 1.29
N SER A 107 6.08 5.26 0.05
CA SER A 107 6.33 6.57 -0.56
C SER A 107 5.44 6.78 -1.78
N PHE A 108 4.91 7.99 -1.92
CA PHE A 108 4.20 8.44 -3.12
C PHE A 108 4.80 9.78 -3.56
N SER A 109 4.72 10.12 -4.84
CA SER A 109 5.11 11.45 -5.33
C SER A 109 3.85 12.29 -5.54
N LEU A 110 3.99 13.60 -5.71
CA LEU A 110 2.95 14.50 -6.25
C LEU A 110 3.26 14.89 -7.70
N ASP A 111 4.40 14.44 -8.20
CA ASP A 111 4.85 14.69 -9.55
C ASP A 111 4.71 13.40 -10.37
N ARG A 112 4.36 13.54 -11.64
CA ARG A 112 4.41 12.46 -12.63
C ARG A 112 5.64 12.64 -13.50
N VAL A 113 6.30 11.53 -13.82
CA VAL A 113 7.39 11.53 -14.81
C VAL A 113 6.76 11.31 -16.18
N GLU A 114 6.94 12.27 -17.08
CA GLU A 114 6.44 12.16 -18.46
C GLU A 114 7.48 11.55 -19.40
N GLY A 115 7.14 11.43 -20.70
CA GLY A 115 8.00 10.76 -21.69
C GLY A 115 9.37 11.41 -21.90
N ASP A 116 9.57 12.65 -21.44
CA ASP A 116 10.86 13.37 -21.44
C ASP A 116 11.71 13.09 -20.19
N GLY A 117 11.19 12.28 -19.25
CA GLY A 117 11.87 11.94 -18.00
C GLY A 117 11.84 13.04 -16.93
N ALA A 118 11.23 14.20 -17.22
CA ALA A 118 11.13 15.30 -16.27
C ALA A 118 9.95 15.09 -15.31
N PRO A 119 10.13 15.31 -14.00
CA PRO A 119 9.01 15.34 -13.06
C PRO A 119 8.16 16.60 -13.30
N ARG A 120 6.85 16.42 -13.45
CA ARG A 120 5.88 17.51 -13.58
C ARG A 120 4.83 17.37 -12.50
N ARG A 121 4.57 18.46 -11.78
CA ARG A 121 3.53 18.51 -10.75
C ARG A 121 2.18 18.14 -11.37
N ILE A 122 1.47 17.23 -10.71
CA ILE A 122 0.11 16.90 -11.13
C ILE A 122 -0.78 18.13 -10.91
N PRO A 123 -1.56 18.54 -11.92
CA PRO A 123 -2.47 19.69 -11.80
C PRO A 123 -3.38 19.56 -10.56
N GLY A 124 -3.56 20.66 -9.83
CA GLY A 124 -4.41 20.67 -8.64
C GLY A 124 -3.71 20.19 -7.35
N LEU A 125 -2.41 19.87 -7.40
CA LEU A 125 -1.61 19.54 -6.22
C LEU A 125 -0.61 20.64 -5.88
N GLU A 126 -1.01 21.90 -5.96
CA GLU A 126 -0.20 23.05 -5.59
C GLU A 126 0.02 23.12 -4.06
N PRO A 127 1.15 23.68 -3.59
CA PRO A 127 1.34 23.98 -2.16
C PRO A 127 0.13 24.71 -1.53
N GLY A 128 -0.23 24.30 -0.32
CA GLY A 128 -1.39 24.83 0.41
C GLY A 128 -2.74 24.27 -0.05
N ARG A 129 -2.81 23.46 -1.10
CA ARG A 129 -4.07 22.86 -1.55
C ARG A 129 -4.51 21.76 -0.59
N ARG A 130 -5.76 21.82 -0.14
CA ARG A 130 -6.40 20.71 0.60
C ARG A 130 -6.82 19.62 -0.38
N VAL A 131 -6.51 18.38 -0.04
CA VAL A 131 -6.84 17.20 -0.80
C VAL A 131 -7.36 16.12 0.14
N THR A 132 -8.27 15.28 -0.34
CA THR A 132 -8.64 14.06 0.36
C THR A 132 -7.80 12.92 -0.19
N VAL A 133 -7.02 12.29 0.68
CA VAL A 133 -6.28 11.08 0.34
C VAL A 133 -7.16 9.88 0.67
N ARG A 134 -7.19 8.89 -0.20
CA ARG A 134 -7.93 7.64 0.00
C ARG A 134 -7.01 6.46 -0.26
N TRP A 135 -6.90 5.59 0.74
CA TRP A 135 -6.25 4.30 0.60
C TRP A 135 -7.29 3.19 0.48
N ILE A 136 -7.15 2.37 -0.55
CA ILE A 136 -7.96 1.17 -0.79
C ILE A 136 -7.06 -0.04 -0.63
N TYR A 137 -7.42 -0.95 0.28
CA TYR A 137 -6.76 -2.24 0.45
C TYR A 137 -7.71 -3.37 0.00
N ARG A 138 -7.35 -4.09 -1.07
CA ARG A 138 -8.17 -5.13 -1.69
C ARG A 138 -7.38 -6.41 -1.87
N ASN A 139 -7.72 -7.46 -1.13
CA ASN A 139 -7.08 -8.77 -1.34
C ASN A 139 -8.10 -9.84 -1.73
N GLY A 140 -7.81 -10.54 -2.84
CA GLY A 140 -8.56 -11.71 -3.30
C GLY A 140 -7.86 -13.05 -3.07
N PHE A 141 -6.62 -13.05 -2.57
CA PHE A 141 -5.83 -14.26 -2.40
C PHE A 141 -6.01 -14.83 -1.00
N GLN A 142 -6.68 -15.98 -0.87
CA GLN A 142 -6.80 -16.72 0.39
C GLN A 142 -5.54 -17.57 0.68
N THR A 143 -4.80 -17.91 -0.37
CA THR A 143 -3.55 -18.66 -0.33
C THR A 143 -2.51 -18.03 -1.25
N LEU A 144 -1.24 -18.03 -0.86
CA LEU A 144 -0.15 -17.48 -1.66
C LEU A 144 1.11 -18.35 -1.56
N THR A 145 1.69 -18.72 -2.70
CA THR A 145 2.99 -19.39 -2.74
C THR A 145 4.10 -18.35 -2.68
N VAL A 146 4.85 -18.34 -1.59
CA VAL A 146 5.98 -17.43 -1.41
C VAL A 146 7.30 -18.14 -1.68
N SER A 147 8.24 -17.40 -2.25
CA SER A 147 9.63 -17.83 -2.33
C SER A 147 10.35 -17.49 -1.02
N PRO A 148 11.39 -18.25 -0.63
CA PRO A 148 12.32 -17.75 0.38
C PRO A 148 12.89 -16.43 -0.12
N ALA A 149 13.00 -15.43 0.76
CA ALA A 149 13.58 -14.15 0.41
C ALA A 149 14.94 -14.38 -0.26
N ALA A 150 15.12 -13.90 -1.49
CA ALA A 150 16.42 -13.87 -2.11
C ALA A 150 17.27 -12.89 -1.27
N ALA A 151 18.27 -13.41 -0.56
CA ALA A 151 19.30 -12.54 0.00
C ALA A 151 19.91 -11.75 -1.17
N SER A 152 19.88 -10.42 -1.09
CA SER A 152 20.59 -9.57 -2.04
C SER A 152 22.10 -9.82 -1.88
N GLY A 153 22.77 -10.20 -2.97
CA GLY A 153 24.23 -10.36 -3.02
C GLY A 153 24.71 -11.76 -3.42
N TRP A 154 25.97 -11.81 -3.83
CA TRP A 154 26.75 -12.96 -4.33
C TRP A 154 26.86 -14.16 -3.37
N ARG A 155 26.25 -14.10 -2.17
CA ARG A 155 26.20 -15.21 -1.18
C ARG A 155 25.16 -16.28 -1.53
N ARG A 156 25.00 -16.60 -2.82
CA ARG A 156 23.92 -17.45 -3.35
C ARG A 156 24.19 -18.97 -3.28
N TRP A 157 25.38 -19.41 -2.87
CA TRP A 157 25.79 -20.82 -3.06
C TRP A 157 25.92 -21.69 -1.80
N LEU A 158 25.81 -21.14 -0.58
CA LEU A 158 26.17 -21.89 0.64
C LEU A 158 24.99 -22.30 1.55
N LEU A 159 23.74 -22.05 1.17
CA LEU A 159 22.58 -22.45 1.98
C LEU A 159 21.55 -23.17 1.10
N ARG A 160 21.19 -24.40 1.51
CA ARG A 160 20.22 -25.29 0.84
C ARG A 160 19.02 -24.51 0.25
N PRO A 161 18.55 -24.83 -0.97
CA PRO A 161 17.39 -24.17 -1.54
C PRO A 161 16.17 -24.44 -0.66
N ARG A 162 15.74 -23.42 0.09
CA ARG A 162 14.46 -23.48 0.80
C ARG A 162 13.38 -23.56 -0.29
N ARG A 163 12.55 -24.61 -0.27
CA ARG A 163 11.48 -24.77 -1.26
C ARG A 163 10.45 -23.65 -1.11
N PRO A 164 9.76 -23.24 -2.20
CA PRO A 164 8.58 -22.39 -2.10
C PRO A 164 7.61 -22.93 -1.06
N ARG A 165 6.97 -22.03 -0.30
CA ARG A 165 6.01 -22.39 0.74
C ARG A 165 4.65 -21.79 0.39
N THR A 166 3.63 -22.63 0.39
CA THR A 166 2.24 -22.14 0.32
C THR A 166 1.83 -21.64 1.70
N LEU A 167 1.37 -20.40 1.75
CA LEU A 167 0.78 -19.79 2.92
C LEU A 167 -0.74 -19.80 2.78
N HIS A 168 -1.41 -20.03 3.90
CA HIS A 168 -2.86 -20.10 4.02
C HIS A 168 -3.37 -19.04 5.01
N HIS A 169 -4.69 -18.90 5.09
CA HIS A 169 -5.40 -17.99 6.01
C HIS A 169 -5.01 -16.53 5.81
N ILE A 170 -4.86 -16.12 4.55
CA ILE A 170 -4.69 -14.70 4.20
C ILE A 170 -6.07 -14.04 4.20
N TRP A 171 -6.19 -12.90 4.87
CA TRP A 171 -7.39 -12.07 4.91
C TRP A 171 -7.84 -11.74 3.48
N THR A 172 -9.13 -11.79 3.20
CA THR A 172 -9.70 -11.45 1.89
C THR A 172 -10.82 -10.45 2.10
N GLY A 173 -10.95 -9.50 1.18
CA GLY A 173 -11.92 -8.42 1.30
C GLY A 173 -11.45 -7.13 0.64
N THR A 174 -12.18 -6.06 0.90
CA THR A 174 -11.82 -4.70 0.51
C THR A 174 -12.13 -3.76 1.66
N LEU A 175 -11.14 -2.96 2.05
CA LEU A 175 -11.26 -1.91 3.05
C LEU A 175 -10.82 -0.59 2.44
N THR A 176 -11.39 0.50 2.93
CA THR A 176 -11.07 1.86 2.46
C THR A 176 -10.96 2.80 3.65
N VAL A 177 -9.94 3.65 3.64
CA VAL A 177 -9.78 4.74 4.61
C VAL A 177 -9.43 6.02 3.88
N SER A 178 -9.97 7.14 4.34
CA SER A 178 -9.68 8.47 3.83
C SER A 178 -9.15 9.38 4.92
N ALA A 179 -8.29 10.32 4.54
CA ALA A 179 -7.79 11.38 5.41
C ALA A 179 -7.61 12.65 4.59
N ASP A 180 -7.97 13.78 5.18
CA ASP A 180 -7.67 15.07 4.59
C ASP A 180 -6.22 15.44 4.85
N TRP A 181 -5.60 16.04 3.85
CA TRP A 181 -4.21 16.47 3.88
C TRP A 181 -4.05 17.78 3.14
N THR A 182 -3.09 18.58 3.57
CA THR A 182 -2.72 19.82 2.87
C THR A 182 -1.38 19.61 2.21
N VAL A 183 -1.31 19.87 0.91
CA VAL A 183 -0.07 19.76 0.15
C VAL A 183 0.96 20.72 0.76
N PRO A 184 2.13 20.23 1.19
CA PRO A 184 3.16 21.09 1.79
C PRO A 184 3.90 21.90 0.73
N ASP A 185 4.57 22.96 1.19
CA ASP A 185 5.43 23.86 0.41
C ASP A 185 6.70 23.20 -0.17
#